data_AF-A0A178E861-F1
#
_entry.id   AF-A0A178E861-F1
#
_cell.length_a   1.000
_cell.length_b   1.000
_cell.length_c   1.000
_cell.angle_alpha   90.00
_cell.angle_beta   90.00
_cell.angle_gamma   90.00
#
_symmetry.space_group_name_H-M   'P 1'
#
loop_
_entity.id
_entity.type
_entity.pdbx_description
1 polymer ?
#
loop_
_entity_poly.entity_id
_entity_poly.type
_entity_poly.pdbx_seq_one_letter_code
_entity_poly.pdbx_strand_id
1 'polypeptide(L)'
;MELLPAHQPLFEDDTDEELSDEQIRELLNEAAMRMRAKTASQPVTSDAPFKLPKLKPGHIADQYEKTEGNITRLDSSKLIDKEQQTLANGIKKIDDPLHVQKMKKQENATAGSRWFNMPKTELTPELRRDLQLLKMRSVLDPKRHYKKDNSKNDVPAFSQVGTIIEGATEFYSSRVNKKDRKQTILEEVIAQEQDSGRFKRKYDDISKSKSSGKKAFYKALKAKRSKGKVVKP
;
A
#
# COMPACT_ATOMS: atom_id res chain seq x y z
N MET A 1 54.18 -52.16 30.91
CA MET A 1 53.18 -51.51 31.79
C MET A 1 53.95 -50.80 32.88
N GLU A 2 53.35 -49.74 33.42
CA GLU A 2 53.77 -48.94 34.58
C GLU A 2 54.67 -47.75 34.26
N LEU A 3 54.41 -46.52 34.71
CA LEU A 3 53.23 -45.77 35.17
C LEU A 3 53.79 -44.34 35.37
N LEU A 4 53.11 -43.30 34.86
CA LEU A 4 53.43 -41.90 35.16
C LEU A 4 53.18 -41.59 36.64
N PRO A 5 53.93 -40.65 37.23
CA PRO A 5 53.39 -39.76 38.25
C PRO A 5 53.71 -38.29 37.86
N ALA A 6 52.72 -37.44 37.58
CA ALA A 6 51.77 -36.79 38.47
C ALA A 6 52.17 -35.33 38.71
N HIS A 7 51.24 -34.45 38.37
CA HIS A 7 51.26 -33.00 38.51
C HIS A 7 50.84 -32.61 39.94
N GLN A 8 51.40 -31.54 40.51
CA GLN A 8 50.75 -30.56 41.43
C GLN A 8 51.78 -29.58 42.05
N PRO A 9 51.40 -28.41 42.57
CA PRO A 9 50.25 -27.56 42.25
C PRO A 9 50.63 -26.07 42.00
N LEU A 10 49.70 -25.35 41.38
CA LEU A 10 49.61 -23.89 41.36
C LEU A 10 49.50 -23.33 42.79
N PHE A 11 50.38 -22.38 43.12
CA PHE A 11 50.12 -21.35 44.12
C PHE A 11 50.12 -19.99 43.42
N GLU A 12 49.11 -19.23 43.78
CA GLU A 12 48.72 -17.90 43.32
C GLU A 12 49.82 -16.87 43.61
N ASP A 13 50.01 -15.93 42.68
CA ASP A 13 50.19 -14.51 42.98
C ASP A 13 49.92 -13.73 41.68
N ASP A 14 48.63 -13.57 41.38
CA ASP A 14 48.14 -12.41 40.62
C ASP A 14 48.44 -11.17 41.48
N THR A 15 49.66 -10.65 41.33
CA THR A 15 49.97 -9.28 41.71
C THR A 15 50.29 -8.54 40.42
N ASP A 16 49.34 -7.72 39.97
CA ASP A 16 49.63 -6.57 39.14
C ASP A 16 50.59 -5.67 39.95
N GLU A 17 51.89 -5.98 39.94
CA GLU A 17 52.92 -5.03 40.35
C GLU A 17 52.87 -3.88 39.34
N GLU A 18 52.06 -2.86 39.65
CA GLU A 18 52.14 -1.56 39.02
C GLU A 18 53.58 -1.07 39.18
N LEU A 19 54.39 -1.26 38.12
CA LEU A 19 55.73 -0.74 38.01
C LEU A 19 55.67 0.75 38.40
N SER A 20 56.40 1.11 39.45
CA SER A 20 56.44 2.50 39.89
C SER A 20 56.90 3.40 38.75
N ASP A 21 56.38 4.62 38.68
CA ASP A 21 56.73 5.60 37.63
C ASP A 21 58.25 5.80 37.48
N GLU A 22 59.02 5.56 38.55
CA GLU A 22 60.48 5.63 38.56
C GLU A 22 61.11 4.46 37.78
N GLN A 23 60.63 3.24 37.97
CA GLN A 23 61.08 2.06 37.23
C GLN A 23 60.74 2.16 35.74
N ILE A 24 59.59 2.75 35.40
CA ILE A 24 59.21 3.01 34.01
C ILE A 24 60.17 4.00 33.36
N ARG A 25 60.54 5.07 34.07
CA ARG A 25 61.51 6.07 33.58
C ARG A 25 62.90 5.50 33.38
N GLU A 26 63.34 4.63 34.28
CA GLU A 26 64.64 3.97 34.18
C GLU A 26 64.71 3.03 32.98
N LEU A 27 63.66 2.23 32.77
CA LEU A 27 63.54 1.31 31.64
C LEU A 27 63.47 2.05 30.30
N LEU A 28 62.79 3.20 30.26
CA LEU A 28 62.76 4.10 29.10
C LEU A 28 64.14 4.71 28.80
N ASN A 29 64.89 5.13 29.83
CA ASN A 29 66.25 5.65 29.65
C ASN A 29 67.21 4.57 29.15
N GLU A 30 67.09 3.34 29.66
CA GLU A 30 67.90 2.21 29.20
C GLU A 30 67.59 1.87 27.73
N ALA A 31 66.30 1.84 27.35
CA ALA A 31 65.88 1.64 25.97
C ALA A 31 66.41 2.74 25.04
N ALA A 32 66.39 4.01 25.48
CA ALA A 32 66.95 5.13 24.73
C ALA A 32 68.47 4.98 24.50
N MET A 33 69.20 4.49 25.50
CA MET A 33 70.65 4.22 25.37
C MET A 33 70.93 3.06 24.40
N ARG A 34 70.16 1.97 24.47
CA ARG A 34 70.29 0.82 23.54
C ARG A 34 70.00 1.21 22.09
N MET A 35 68.99 2.06 21.86
CA MET A 35 68.67 2.56 20.52
C MET A 35 69.77 3.46 19.98
N ARG A 36 70.35 4.36 20.79
CA ARG A 36 71.49 5.20 20.38
C ARG A 36 72.72 4.36 20.04
N ALA A 37 73.01 3.33 20.83
CA ALA A 37 74.12 2.41 20.55
C ALA A 37 73.90 1.65 19.23
N LYS A 38 72.67 1.24 18.92
CA LYS A 38 72.34 0.54 17.67
C LYS A 38 72.34 1.44 16.44
N THR A 39 72.04 2.73 16.59
CA THR A 39 72.20 3.71 15.49
C THR A 39 73.66 4.08 15.21
N ALA A 40 74.56 3.87 16.17
CA ALA A 40 76.01 4.10 15.99
C ALA A 40 76.73 2.93 15.26
N SER A 41 76.12 1.74 15.22
CA SER A 41 76.57 0.64 14.36
C SER A 41 75.93 0.77 12.98
N GLN A 42 76.64 1.38 12.04
CA GLN A 42 76.27 1.35 10.62
C GLN A 42 76.27 -0.10 10.08
N PRO A 43 75.39 -0.43 9.11
CA PRO A 43 75.43 -1.72 8.45
C PRO A 43 76.67 -1.77 7.55
N VAL A 44 77.64 -2.60 7.91
CA VAL A 44 78.75 -2.95 7.04
C VAL A 44 78.20 -3.69 5.82
N THR A 45 78.19 -3.03 4.66
CA THR A 45 78.01 -3.69 3.37
C THR A 45 79.26 -4.52 3.11
N SER A 46 79.17 -5.83 3.27
CA SER A 46 80.21 -6.74 2.81
C SER A 46 80.17 -6.81 1.28
N ASP A 47 81.20 -6.27 0.64
CA ASP A 47 81.48 -6.50 -0.77
C ASP A 47 81.81 -7.98 -1.00
N ALA A 48 80.80 -8.78 -1.35
CA ALA A 48 80.97 -10.13 -1.87
C ALA A 48 81.04 -10.09 -3.42
N PRO A 49 82.00 -10.78 -4.07
CA PRO A 49 82.34 -10.56 -5.48
C PRO A 49 81.43 -11.24 -6.51
N PHE A 50 80.20 -11.62 -6.17
CA PHE A 50 79.28 -12.25 -7.13
C PHE A 50 77.85 -11.73 -6.98
N LYS A 51 77.30 -11.24 -8.10
CA LYS A 51 75.95 -10.68 -8.19
C LYS A 51 74.99 -11.78 -8.65
N LEU A 52 74.14 -12.26 -7.74
CA LEU A 52 73.14 -13.27 -8.05
C LEU A 52 72.12 -12.75 -9.08
N PRO A 53 71.67 -13.58 -10.04
CA PRO A 53 70.67 -13.18 -11.02
C PRO A 53 69.34 -12.90 -10.32
N LYS A 54 68.63 -11.85 -10.77
CA LYS A 54 67.32 -11.49 -10.22
C LYS A 54 66.30 -12.57 -10.59
N LEU A 55 65.84 -13.32 -9.59
CA LEU A 55 64.70 -14.22 -9.74
C LEU A 55 63.45 -13.37 -10.03
N LYS A 56 62.71 -13.73 -11.07
CA LYS A 56 61.35 -13.22 -11.28
C LYS A 56 60.39 -14.20 -10.63
N PRO A 57 59.99 -14.01 -9.36
CA PRO A 57 58.82 -14.72 -8.87
C PRO A 57 57.67 -14.32 -9.81
N GLY A 58 56.86 -15.27 -10.24
CA GLY A 58 55.74 -15.00 -11.14
C GLY A 58 54.67 -14.12 -10.46
N HIS A 59 53.40 -14.41 -10.73
CA HIS A 59 52.34 -13.75 -10.00
C HIS A 59 52.33 -14.22 -8.54
N ILE A 60 52.71 -13.33 -7.63
CA ILE A 60 52.57 -13.53 -6.19
C ILE A 60 51.13 -13.20 -5.83
N ALA A 61 50.47 -14.05 -5.04
CA ALA A 61 49.07 -13.87 -4.66
C ALA A 61 48.85 -12.46 -4.08
N ASP A 62 47.72 -11.85 -4.44
CA ASP A 62 47.36 -10.52 -3.95
C ASP A 62 47.34 -10.50 -2.42
N GLN A 63 48.32 -9.82 -1.82
CA GLN A 63 48.38 -9.66 -0.38
C GLN A 63 47.22 -8.77 0.10
N TYR A 64 46.65 -9.14 1.25
CA TYR A 64 45.60 -8.38 1.95
C TYR A 64 46.16 -7.19 2.72
N GLU A 65 47.46 -6.91 2.60
CA GLU A 65 48.16 -5.87 3.34
C GLU A 65 48.56 -4.75 2.38
N LYS A 66 48.28 -3.51 2.78
CA LYS A 66 48.71 -2.28 2.11
C LYS A 66 49.75 -1.59 2.98
N THR A 67 50.95 -1.42 2.45
CA THR A 67 52.03 -0.69 3.13
C THR A 67 51.98 0.78 2.71
N GLU A 68 51.60 1.66 3.62
CA GLU A 68 51.68 3.12 3.42
C GLU A 68 52.86 3.66 4.25
N GLY A 69 54.01 3.85 3.59
CA GLY A 69 55.24 4.28 4.27
C GLY A 69 55.79 3.22 5.23
N ASN A 70 55.92 3.56 6.52
CA ASN A 70 56.48 2.67 7.55
C ASN A 70 55.43 1.81 8.29
N ILE A 71 54.14 1.90 7.92
CA ILE A 71 53.06 1.19 8.62
C ILE A 71 52.33 0.28 7.63
N THR A 72 52.33 -1.01 7.92
CA THR A 72 51.56 -2.02 7.18
C THR A 72 50.14 -2.06 7.76
N ARG A 73 49.13 -1.82 6.93
CA ARG A 73 47.71 -1.89 7.32
C ARG A 73 46.99 -2.96 6.51
N LEU A 74 46.04 -3.65 7.15
CA LEU A 74 45.18 -4.60 6.48
C LEU A 74 44.17 -3.86 5.57
N ASP A 75 44.03 -4.31 4.33
CA ASP A 75 43.12 -3.77 3.32
C ASP A 75 41.72 -4.32 3.52
N SER A 76 40.90 -3.61 4.30
CA SER A 76 39.52 -3.98 4.61
C SER A 76 38.64 -4.19 3.39
N SER A 77 38.96 -3.57 2.25
CA SER A 77 38.21 -3.69 1.00
C SER A 77 38.36 -5.05 0.30
N LYS A 78 39.41 -5.81 0.62
CA LYS A 78 39.68 -7.15 0.06
C LYS A 78 39.25 -8.30 0.98
N LEU A 79 38.85 -8.00 2.22
CA LEU A 79 38.47 -9.01 3.22
C LEU A 79 37.06 -9.58 2.98
N ILE A 80 36.19 -8.79 2.36
CA ILE A 80 34.79 -9.14 2.14
C ILE A 80 34.60 -9.32 0.65
N ASP A 81 34.02 -10.45 0.28
CA ASP A 81 33.65 -10.68 -1.11
C ASP A 81 32.63 -9.64 -1.58
N LYS A 82 32.79 -9.15 -2.82
CA LYS A 82 31.96 -8.08 -3.37
C LYS A 82 30.48 -8.47 -3.35
N GLU A 83 30.18 -9.75 -3.57
CA GLU A 83 28.81 -10.27 -3.49
C GLU A 83 28.23 -10.10 -2.09
N GLN A 84 28.96 -10.51 -1.05
CA GLN A 84 28.55 -10.35 0.35
C GLN A 84 28.39 -8.89 0.74
N GLN A 85 29.29 -8.02 0.26
CA GLN A 85 29.22 -6.59 0.49
C GLN A 85 27.96 -5.98 -0.15
N THR A 86 27.60 -6.39 -1.38
CA THR A 86 26.36 -5.92 -2.03
C THR A 86 25.10 -6.44 -1.34
N LEU A 87 25.11 -7.67 -0.83
CA LEU A 87 24.00 -8.24 -0.06
C LEU A 87 23.81 -7.57 1.31
N ALA A 88 24.90 -7.17 1.97
CA ALA A 88 24.89 -6.47 3.25
C ALA A 88 24.47 -5.00 3.10
N ASN A 89 24.99 -4.32 2.07
CA ASN A 89 24.66 -2.92 1.78
C ASN A 89 23.32 -2.77 1.05
N GLY A 90 22.78 -3.85 0.47
CA GLY A 90 21.49 -3.87 -0.20
C GLY A 90 20.36 -3.72 0.81
N ILE A 91 19.51 -2.70 0.62
CA ILE A 91 18.31 -2.51 1.42
C ILE A 91 17.38 -3.72 1.18
N LYS A 92 17.24 -4.59 2.19
CA LYS A 92 16.29 -5.70 2.15
C LYS A 92 14.88 -5.13 2.20
N LYS A 93 14.16 -5.17 1.08
CA LYS A 93 12.72 -4.87 1.04
C LYS A 93 11.98 -6.01 1.73
N ILE A 94 11.49 -5.73 2.93
CA ILE A 94 10.63 -6.66 3.68
C ILE A 94 9.20 -6.38 3.19
N ASP A 95 8.72 -7.22 2.26
CA ASP A 95 7.34 -7.13 1.77
C ASP A 95 6.43 -7.95 2.67
N ASP A 96 5.62 -7.29 3.49
CA ASP A 96 4.59 -7.96 4.28
C ASP A 96 3.56 -8.60 3.33
N PRO A 97 3.35 -9.94 3.37
CA PRO A 97 2.45 -10.61 2.42
C PRO A 97 1.00 -10.11 2.55
N LEU A 98 0.59 -9.72 3.75
CA LEU A 98 -0.72 -9.10 4.01
C LEU A 98 -0.86 -7.72 3.36
N HIS A 99 0.24 -6.96 3.28
CA HIS A 99 0.24 -5.64 2.66
C HIS A 99 0.04 -5.78 1.14
N VAL A 100 0.75 -6.71 0.50
CA VAL A 100 0.59 -7.03 -0.93
C VAL A 100 -0.84 -7.46 -1.25
N GLN A 101 -1.44 -8.31 -0.40
CA GLN A 101 -2.84 -8.73 -0.58
C GLN A 101 -3.84 -7.57 -0.39
N LYS A 102 -3.61 -6.70 0.60
CA LYS A 102 -4.44 -5.50 0.82
C LYS A 102 -4.39 -4.56 -0.38
N MET A 103 -3.20 -4.32 -0.95
CA MET A 103 -3.02 -3.48 -2.14
C MET A 103 -3.79 -4.05 -3.34
N LYS A 104 -3.67 -5.34 -3.63
CA LYS A 104 -4.46 -6.00 -4.69
C LYS A 104 -5.97 -5.91 -4.47
N LYS A 105 -6.43 -5.97 -3.22
CA LYS A 105 -7.86 -5.84 -2.90
C LYS A 105 -8.36 -4.40 -3.09
N GLN A 106 -7.53 -3.40 -2.77
CA GLN A 106 -7.81 -1.99 -3.01
C GLN A 106 -7.85 -1.65 -4.50
N GLU A 107 -6.96 -2.24 -5.30
CA GLU A 107 -7.00 -2.11 -6.77
C GLU A 107 -8.33 -2.61 -7.35
N ASN A 108 -8.85 -3.73 -6.87
CA ASN A 108 -10.15 -4.26 -7.31
C ASN A 108 -11.37 -3.54 -6.70
N ALA A 109 -11.18 -2.78 -5.62
CA ALA A 109 -12.23 -2.00 -4.97
C ALA A 109 -12.51 -0.68 -5.69
N THR A 110 -11.71 -0.36 -6.70
CA THR A 110 -11.63 0.98 -7.27
C THR A 110 -11.58 0.87 -8.79
N ALA A 111 -12.12 1.84 -9.51
CA ALA A 111 -12.07 1.91 -10.99
C ALA A 111 -10.64 2.13 -11.56
N GLY A 112 -9.64 2.27 -10.67
CA GLY A 112 -8.23 2.50 -10.99
C GLY A 112 -7.85 3.98 -11.11
N SER A 113 -6.54 4.22 -11.27
CA SER A 113 -5.95 5.57 -11.33
C SER A 113 -6.39 6.38 -12.54
N ARG A 114 -6.66 5.71 -13.68
CA ARG A 114 -7.17 6.35 -14.92
C ARG A 114 -8.51 7.04 -14.70
N TRP A 115 -9.28 6.61 -13.69
CA TRP A 115 -10.56 7.20 -13.32
C TRP A 115 -10.55 7.68 -11.87
N PHE A 116 -9.47 8.37 -11.49
CA PHE A 116 -9.29 9.06 -10.20
C PHE A 116 -9.68 8.24 -8.99
N ASN A 117 -9.44 6.93 -9.04
CA ASN A 117 -9.78 6.01 -7.97
C ASN A 117 -11.26 6.06 -7.55
N MET A 118 -12.19 6.07 -8.51
CA MET A 118 -13.63 6.01 -8.20
C MET A 118 -13.97 4.72 -7.44
N PRO A 119 -14.70 4.81 -6.31
CA PRO A 119 -15.01 3.64 -5.48
C PRO A 119 -16.03 2.71 -6.16
N LYS A 120 -15.97 1.43 -5.79
CA LYS A 120 -16.97 0.43 -6.17
C LYS A 120 -18.33 0.78 -5.57
N THR A 121 -19.39 0.58 -6.34
CA THR A 121 -20.76 0.87 -5.90
C THR A 121 -21.14 0.01 -4.71
N GLU A 122 -21.48 0.66 -3.59
CA GLU A 122 -22.11 0.02 -2.44
C GLU A 122 -23.62 0.03 -2.62
N LEU A 123 -24.23 -1.15 -2.77
CA LEU A 123 -25.65 -1.26 -3.08
C LEU A 123 -26.52 -1.09 -1.82
N THR A 124 -26.71 0.15 -1.38
CA THR A 124 -27.69 0.50 -0.36
C THR A 124 -29.11 0.45 -0.95
N PRO A 125 -30.16 0.18 -0.15
CA PRO A 125 -31.53 0.14 -0.66
C PRO A 125 -32.01 1.50 -1.18
N GLU A 126 -31.49 2.60 -0.62
CA GLU A 126 -31.76 3.96 -1.09
C GLU A 126 -31.15 4.19 -2.48
N LEU A 127 -29.85 3.91 -2.62
CA LEU A 127 -29.15 4.06 -3.90
C LEU A 127 -29.77 3.19 -4.99
N ARG A 128 -30.20 1.97 -4.65
CA ARG A 128 -30.89 1.09 -5.60
C ARG A 128 -32.15 1.73 -6.17
N ARG A 129 -32.95 2.42 -5.32
CA ARG A 129 -34.17 3.11 -5.76
C ARG A 129 -33.82 4.31 -6.64
N ASP A 130 -32.82 5.08 -6.27
CA ASP A 130 -32.36 6.24 -7.05
C ASP A 130 -31.80 5.82 -8.41
N LEU A 131 -31.04 4.72 -8.49
CA LEU A 131 -30.56 4.17 -9.76
C LEU A 131 -31.71 3.67 -10.65
N GLN A 132 -32.70 3.01 -10.06
CA GLN A 132 -33.90 2.60 -10.79
C GLN A 132 -34.66 3.82 -11.31
N LEU A 133 -34.78 4.87 -10.50
CA LEU A 133 -35.41 6.13 -10.88
C LEU A 133 -34.67 6.78 -12.05
N LEU A 134 -33.33 6.81 -12.01
CA LEU A 134 -32.50 7.35 -13.10
C LEU A 134 -32.68 6.57 -14.39
N LYS A 135 -32.79 5.24 -14.32
CA LYS A 135 -33.10 4.38 -15.48
C LYS A 135 -34.47 4.72 -16.08
N MET A 136 -35.45 5.03 -15.24
CA MET A 136 -36.81 5.40 -15.65
C MET A 136 -37.00 6.91 -15.86
N ARG A 137 -35.93 7.71 -15.94
CA ARG A 137 -36.01 9.19 -16.03
C ARG A 137 -36.89 9.71 -17.17
N SER A 138 -37.05 8.95 -18.25
CA SER A 138 -37.92 9.30 -19.38
C SER A 138 -39.41 9.31 -19.04
N VAL A 139 -39.80 8.65 -17.95
CA VAL A 139 -41.21 8.57 -17.50
C VAL A 139 -41.56 9.69 -16.53
N LEU A 140 -40.55 10.31 -15.90
CA LEU A 140 -40.76 11.33 -14.86
C LEU A 140 -41.36 12.61 -15.43
N ASP A 141 -40.74 13.15 -16.48
CA ASP A 141 -41.22 14.36 -17.13
C ASP A 141 -41.68 14.03 -18.56
N PRO A 142 -42.98 14.20 -18.90
CA PRO A 142 -43.51 13.97 -20.24
C PRO A 142 -42.88 14.86 -21.33
N LYS A 143 -42.27 15.99 -20.96
CA LYS A 143 -41.68 16.95 -21.89
C LYS A 143 -40.18 16.70 -22.11
N ARG A 144 -39.55 15.86 -21.28
CA ARG A 144 -38.12 15.57 -21.39
C ARG A 144 -37.91 14.16 -21.95
N HIS A 145 -37.48 14.13 -23.20
CA HIS A 145 -37.11 12.89 -23.87
C HIS A 145 -35.60 12.68 -23.75
N TYR A 146 -35.20 11.62 -23.06
CA TYR A 146 -33.81 11.22 -22.91
C TYR A 146 -33.40 10.15 -23.91
N LYS A 147 -32.10 10.08 -24.23
CA LYS A 147 -31.54 8.96 -24.98
C LYS A 147 -31.80 7.65 -24.22
N LYS A 148 -32.28 6.63 -24.94
CA LYS A 148 -32.54 5.31 -24.38
C LYS A 148 -31.23 4.64 -23.98
N ASP A 149 -31.13 4.24 -22.72
CA ASP A 149 -30.03 3.42 -22.25
C ASP A 149 -30.36 1.94 -22.51
N ASN A 150 -29.43 1.23 -23.15
CA ASN A 150 -29.57 -0.19 -23.49
C ASN A 150 -28.70 -1.08 -22.58
N SER A 151 -28.12 -0.52 -21.51
CA SER A 151 -27.37 -1.31 -20.53
C SER A 151 -28.25 -2.42 -19.94
N LYS A 152 -27.73 -3.65 -19.99
CA LYS A 152 -28.36 -4.83 -19.37
C LYS A 152 -28.31 -4.75 -17.84
N ASN A 153 -27.31 -4.04 -17.29
CA ASN A 153 -27.11 -3.93 -15.86
C ASN A 153 -27.79 -2.67 -15.33
N ASP A 154 -28.68 -2.84 -14.36
CA ASP A 154 -29.39 -1.74 -13.68
C ASP A 154 -28.47 -0.92 -12.78
N VAL A 155 -27.40 -1.54 -12.27
CA VAL A 155 -26.48 -0.94 -11.30
C VAL A 155 -25.09 -0.85 -11.93
N PRO A 156 -24.46 0.34 -11.98
CA PRO A 156 -23.08 0.49 -12.43
C PRO A 156 -22.11 -0.14 -11.43
N ALA A 157 -21.00 -0.69 -11.92
CA ALA A 157 -19.99 -1.34 -11.06
C ALA A 157 -19.29 -0.36 -10.10
N PHE A 158 -19.08 0.88 -10.56
CA PHE A 158 -18.48 1.96 -9.80
C PHE A 158 -19.42 3.17 -9.85
N SER A 159 -19.66 3.81 -8.71
CA SER A 159 -20.51 5.00 -8.62
C SER A 159 -20.25 5.76 -7.34
N GLN A 160 -20.60 7.04 -7.35
CA GLN A 160 -20.51 7.92 -6.21
C GLN A 160 -21.72 8.86 -6.24
N VAL A 161 -22.30 9.12 -5.07
CA VAL A 161 -23.36 10.10 -4.90
C VAL A 161 -22.71 11.43 -4.53
N GLY A 162 -23.07 12.48 -5.25
CA GLY A 162 -22.56 13.84 -5.02
C GLY A 162 -23.70 14.85 -5.02
N THR A 163 -23.44 16.00 -4.40
CA THR A 163 -24.39 17.13 -4.35
C THR A 163 -23.84 18.27 -5.20
N ILE A 164 -24.71 18.92 -5.97
CA ILE A 164 -24.32 20.05 -6.80
C ILE A 164 -23.99 21.25 -5.90
N ILE A 165 -22.79 21.79 -6.06
CA ILE A 165 -22.39 23.06 -5.44
C ILE A 165 -22.73 24.16 -6.44
N GLU A 166 -23.70 25.00 -6.08
CA GLU A 166 -24.19 26.10 -6.92
C GLU A 166 -23.09 27.15 -7.15
N GLY A 167 -23.06 27.74 -8.35
CA GLY A 167 -22.10 28.78 -8.70
C GLY A 167 -22.31 30.07 -7.89
N ALA A 168 -21.23 30.82 -7.69
CA ALA A 168 -21.27 32.10 -6.95
C ALA A 168 -22.11 33.19 -7.62
N THR A 169 -22.41 33.07 -8.92
CA THR A 169 -23.16 34.07 -9.69
C THR A 169 -24.66 33.78 -9.79
N GLU A 170 -25.10 32.57 -9.41
CA GLU A 170 -26.49 32.15 -9.57
C GLU A 170 -27.21 32.10 -8.21
N PHE A 171 -27.89 33.20 -7.87
CA PHE A 171 -28.56 33.36 -6.56
C PHE A 171 -30.03 32.98 -6.55
N TYR A 172 -30.78 33.28 -7.62
CA TYR A 172 -32.25 33.22 -7.62
C TYR A 172 -32.87 32.20 -8.57
N SER A 173 -32.13 31.71 -9.56
CA SER A 173 -32.67 30.83 -10.61
C SER A 173 -32.43 29.35 -10.35
N SER A 174 -31.17 28.96 -10.18
CA SER A 174 -30.75 27.57 -10.03
C SER A 174 -30.59 27.12 -8.58
N ARG A 175 -30.55 28.08 -7.65
CA ARG A 175 -30.30 27.82 -6.24
C ARG A 175 -31.55 27.26 -5.57
N VAL A 176 -31.39 26.09 -4.94
CA VAL A 176 -32.46 25.43 -4.18
C VAL A 176 -32.42 25.92 -2.75
N ASN A 177 -33.56 26.39 -2.22
CA ASN A 177 -33.67 26.84 -0.84
C ASN A 177 -33.42 25.68 0.13
N LYS A 178 -32.92 25.98 1.33
CA LYS A 178 -32.58 24.97 2.35
C LYS A 178 -33.71 24.00 2.69
N LYS A 179 -34.97 24.45 2.62
CA LYS A 179 -36.16 23.63 2.92
C LYS A 179 -36.49 22.62 1.82
N ASP A 180 -36.16 22.98 0.59
CA ASP A 180 -36.46 22.20 -0.60
C ASP A 180 -35.32 21.21 -0.90
N ARG A 181 -34.12 21.45 -0.36
CA ARG A 181 -32.99 20.51 -0.43
C ARG A 181 -33.32 19.20 0.29
N LYS A 182 -33.34 18.10 -0.47
CA LYS A 182 -33.57 16.73 0.00
C LYS A 182 -32.27 15.92 -0.02
N GLN A 183 -32.27 14.77 0.67
CA GLN A 183 -31.07 13.92 0.75
C GLN A 183 -30.92 13.00 -0.46
N THR A 184 -32.05 12.54 -1.02
CA THR A 184 -32.08 11.59 -2.14
C THR A 184 -32.86 12.14 -3.32
N ILE A 185 -32.57 11.61 -4.52
CA ILE A 185 -33.25 12.02 -5.75
C ILE A 185 -34.73 11.60 -5.69
N LEU A 186 -35.00 10.42 -5.14
CA LEU A 186 -36.36 9.94 -4.95
C LEU A 186 -37.19 10.87 -4.06
N GLU A 187 -36.62 11.37 -2.96
CA GLU A 187 -37.33 12.27 -2.05
C GLU A 187 -37.70 13.60 -2.74
N GLU A 188 -36.81 14.12 -3.58
CA GLU A 188 -37.09 15.32 -4.39
C GLU A 188 -38.24 15.06 -5.38
N VAL A 189 -38.24 13.92 -6.07
CA VAL A 189 -39.33 13.54 -6.98
C VAL A 189 -40.66 13.35 -6.24
N ILE A 190 -40.63 12.80 -5.04
CA ILE A 190 -41.85 12.65 -4.21
C ILE A 190 -42.38 14.04 -3.81
N ALA A 191 -41.51 14.95 -3.38
CA ALA A 191 -41.91 16.32 -3.04
C ALA A 191 -42.56 17.01 -4.25
N GLN A 192 -41.94 16.92 -5.43
CA GLN A 192 -42.51 17.48 -6.66
C GLN A 192 -43.86 16.84 -7.05
N GLU A 193 -44.05 15.54 -6.81
CA GLU A 193 -45.32 14.87 -7.08
C GLU A 193 -46.44 15.29 -6.11
N GLN A 194 -46.12 15.70 -4.88
CA GLN A 194 -47.13 16.24 -3.97
C GLN A 194 -47.78 17.51 -4.55
N ASP A 195 -47.00 18.32 -5.27
CA ASP A 195 -47.49 19.53 -5.93
C ASP A 195 -48.15 19.23 -7.29
N SER A 196 -47.58 18.31 -8.07
CA SER A 196 -48.01 18.00 -9.43
C SER A 196 -49.24 17.09 -9.50
N GLY A 197 -49.29 16.07 -8.62
CA GLY A 197 -50.32 15.02 -8.58
C GLY A 197 -50.44 14.20 -9.88
N ARG A 198 -49.43 14.24 -10.74
CA ARG A 198 -49.46 13.69 -12.10
C ARG A 198 -49.32 12.18 -12.08
N PHE A 199 -48.35 11.66 -11.35
CA PHE A 199 -48.12 10.22 -11.26
C PHE A 199 -49.33 9.52 -10.69
N LYS A 200 -49.98 10.10 -9.67
CA LYS A 200 -51.24 9.56 -9.14
C LYS A 200 -52.34 9.49 -10.19
N ARG A 201 -52.62 10.61 -10.88
CA ARG A 201 -53.63 10.64 -11.96
C ARG A 201 -53.32 9.62 -13.05
N LYS A 202 -52.06 9.58 -13.51
CA LYS A 202 -51.67 8.67 -14.60
C LYS A 202 -51.71 7.21 -14.17
N TYR A 203 -51.33 6.93 -12.92
CA TYR A 203 -51.45 5.60 -12.33
C TYR A 203 -52.92 5.15 -12.30
N ASP A 204 -53.84 6.01 -11.87
CA ASP A 204 -55.26 5.69 -11.83
C ASP A 204 -55.82 5.44 -13.22
N ASP A 205 -55.44 6.23 -14.22
CA ASP A 205 -55.84 6.01 -15.62
C ASP A 205 -55.35 4.68 -16.16
N ILE A 206 -54.07 4.34 -15.91
CA ILE A 206 -53.48 3.07 -16.30
C ILE A 206 -54.15 1.92 -15.55
N SER A 207 -54.44 2.08 -14.26
CA SER A 207 -55.11 1.08 -13.43
C SER A 207 -56.53 0.81 -13.94
N LYS A 208 -57.30 1.86 -14.25
CA LYS A 208 -58.64 1.75 -14.88
C LYS A 208 -58.58 1.04 -16.23
N SER A 209 -57.66 1.46 -17.10
CA SER A 209 -57.44 0.82 -18.41
C SER A 209 -57.08 -0.66 -18.27
N LYS A 210 -56.13 -1.00 -17.38
CA LYS A 210 -55.71 -2.39 -17.11
C LYS A 210 -56.77 -3.22 -16.39
N SER A 211 -57.69 -2.61 -15.66
CA SER A 211 -58.79 -3.29 -14.95
C SER A 211 -60.01 -3.52 -15.84
N SER A 212 -60.15 -2.74 -16.92
CA SER A 212 -61.24 -2.88 -17.88
C SER A 212 -61.32 -4.31 -18.45
N GLY A 213 -62.54 -4.85 -18.58
CA GLY A 213 -62.76 -6.19 -19.16
C GLY A 213 -62.34 -7.39 -18.30
N LYS A 214 -61.74 -7.17 -17.11
CA LYS A 214 -61.30 -8.27 -16.23
C LYS A 214 -62.43 -8.86 -15.39
N LYS A 215 -62.06 -9.58 -14.33
CA LYS A 215 -62.97 -10.27 -13.40
C LYS A 215 -64.07 -9.38 -12.83
N ALA A 216 -63.76 -8.11 -12.50
CA ALA A 216 -64.76 -7.18 -11.96
C ALA A 216 -65.89 -6.92 -12.97
N PHE A 217 -65.56 -6.68 -14.24
CA PHE A 217 -66.53 -6.52 -15.32
C PHE A 217 -67.39 -7.78 -15.49
N TYR A 218 -66.75 -8.96 -15.53
CA TYR A 218 -67.47 -10.23 -15.66
C TYR A 218 -68.42 -10.51 -14.48
N LYS A 219 -67.99 -10.23 -13.24
CA LYS A 219 -68.82 -10.35 -12.04
C LYS A 219 -70.02 -9.40 -12.10
N ALA A 220 -69.81 -8.15 -12.50
CA ALA A 220 -70.89 -7.18 -12.65
C ALA A 220 -71.91 -7.62 -13.72
N LEU A 221 -71.43 -8.21 -14.83
CA LEU A 221 -72.29 -8.74 -15.89
C LEU A 221 -73.10 -9.95 -15.40
N LYS A 222 -72.47 -10.88 -14.66
CA LYS A 222 -73.18 -12.00 -14.01
C LYS A 222 -74.25 -11.51 -13.03
N ALA A 223 -73.93 -10.53 -12.19
CA ALA A 223 -74.89 -9.96 -11.24
C ALA A 223 -76.09 -9.30 -11.93
N LYS A 224 -75.88 -8.61 -13.06
CA LYS A 224 -76.97 -8.08 -13.89
C LYS A 224 -77.84 -9.21 -14.49
N ARG A 225 -77.23 -10.30 -14.96
CA ARG A 225 -77.96 -11.47 -15.48
C ARG A 225 -78.77 -12.20 -14.41
N SER A 226 -78.24 -12.34 -13.19
CA SER A 226 -78.98 -12.98 -12.10
C SER A 226 -80.13 -12.11 -11.60
N LYS A 227 -79.97 -10.78 -11.59
CA LYS A 227 -81.01 -9.84 -11.16
C LYS A 227 -82.23 -9.79 -12.11
N GLY A 228 -82.05 -10.15 -13.38
CA GLY A 228 -83.13 -10.24 -14.37
C GLY A 228 -83.89 -11.58 -14.39
N LYS A 229 -83.46 -12.59 -13.62
CA LYS A 229 -84.23 -13.83 -13.47
C LYS A 229 -85.36 -13.58 -12.46
N VAL A 230 -86.52 -13.16 -12.95
CA VAL A 230 -87.78 -13.31 -12.21
C VAL A 230 -88.03 -14.81 -12.11
N VAL A 231 -87.86 -15.36 -10.90
CA VAL A 231 -88.32 -16.71 -10.60
C VAL A 231 -89.85 -16.64 -10.65
N LYS A 232 -90.45 -17.19 -11.72
CA LYS A 232 -91.89 -17.43 -11.72
C LYS A 232 -92.17 -18.49 -10.63
N PRO A 233 -93.18 -18.27 -9.78
CA PRO A 233 -93.54 -19.19 -8.70
C PRO A 233 -93.88 -20.58 -9.24
#